data_AF-A0A7W8AFR6-F1
#
_entry.id   AF-A0A7W8AFR6-F1
#
_cell.length_a   1.000
_cell.length_b   1.000
_cell.length_c   1.000
_cell.angle_alpha   90.00
_cell.angle_beta   90.00
_cell.angle_gamma   90.00
#
_symmetry.space_group_name_H-M   'P 1'
#
loop_
_entity.id
_entity.type
_entity.pdbx_description
1 polymer ?
#
loop_
_entity_poly.entity_id
_entity_poly.type
_entity_poly.pdbx_seq_one_letter_code
_entity_poly.pdbx_strand_id
1 'polypeptide(L)' 'MRPDRGLRPHRPTISHHLKILRTAGLIDGERRGTWVYYRIVGETVNKLGALFTPLTETQLTPVSAYGPTDA' A
#
# COMPACT_ATOMS: atom_id res chain seq x y z
N MET A 1 34.55 -10.09 25.06
CA MET A 1 33.12 -9.79 25.23
C MET A 1 32.74 -8.71 24.22
N ARG A 2 31.96 -9.03 23.17
CA ARG A 2 31.50 -8.05 22.15
C ARG A 2 29.97 -8.03 22.16
N PRO A 3 29.30 -6.95 22.58
CA PRO A 3 27.85 -6.91 22.57
C PRO A 3 27.31 -6.44 21.22
N ASP A 4 26.27 -7.16 20.80
CA ASP A 4 25.21 -6.81 19.86
C ASP A 4 25.57 -6.13 18.54
N ARG A 5 25.71 -6.96 17.50
CA ARG A 5 25.27 -6.57 16.16
C ARG A 5 23.76 -6.39 16.21
N GLY A 6 23.34 -5.19 16.61
CA GLY A 6 21.96 -4.74 16.50
C GLY A 6 21.45 -5.06 15.10
N LEU A 7 20.40 -5.89 15.05
CA LEU A 7 19.71 -6.30 13.84
C LEU A 7 19.33 -5.02 13.08
N ARG A 8 20.11 -4.65 12.06
CA ARG A 8 19.74 -3.55 11.16
C ARG A 8 18.52 -4.07 10.39
N PRO A 9 17.31 -3.52 10.60
CA PRO A 9 16.17 -3.94 9.81
C PRO A 9 16.49 -3.66 8.34
N HIS A 10 16.37 -4.70 7.51
CA HIS A 10 16.53 -4.60 6.08
C HIS A 10 15.47 -3.63 5.56
N ARG A 11 15.90 -2.45 5.09
CA ARG A 11 15.02 -1.49 4.45
C ARG A 11 14.53 -2.12 3.15
N PRO A 12 13.23 -2.49 3.02
CA PRO A 12 12.75 -3.02 1.76
C PRO A 12 12.94 -1.93 0.70
N THR A 13 13.64 -2.29 -0.37
CA THR A 13 13.94 -1.35 -1.44
C THR A 13 12.68 -1.13 -2.26
N ILE A 14 12.55 0.04 -2.90
CA ILE A 14 11.42 0.34 -3.79
C ILE A 14 11.31 -0.73 -4.88
N SER A 15 12.43 -1.21 -5.40
CA SER A 15 12.51 -2.31 -6.36
C SER A 15 11.96 -3.64 -5.81
N HIS A 16 12.12 -3.93 -4.52
CA HIS A 16 11.53 -5.10 -3.89
C HIS A 16 10.00 -5.02 -3.89
N HIS A 17 9.44 -3.87 -3.50
CA HIS A 17 7.99 -3.65 -3.52
C HIS A 17 7.42 -3.73 -4.94
N LEU A 18 8.08 -3.11 -5.93
CA LEU A 18 7.67 -3.17 -7.33
C LEU A 18 7.67 -4.61 -7.86
N LYS A 19 8.64 -5.43 -7.46
CA LYS A 19 8.66 -6.85 -7.83
C LYS A 19 7.43 -7.59 -7.28
N ILE A 20 7.10 -7.40 -6.01
CA ILE A 20 5.93 -8.04 -5.38
C ILE A 20 4.63 -7.61 -6.08
N LEU A 21 4.46 -6.30 -6.29
CA LEU A 21 3.26 -5.76 -6.95
C LEU A 21 3.12 -6.29 -8.39
N ARG A 22 4.24 -6.46 -9.10
CA ARG A 22 4.24 -7.04 -10.44
C ARG A 22 3.90 -8.52 -10.42
N THR A 23 4.45 -9.29 -9.47
CA THR A 23 4.11 -10.71 -9.29
C THR A 23 2.64 -10.90 -8.90
N ALA A 24 2.06 -9.99 -8.12
CA ALA A 24 0.64 -9.98 -7.79
C ALA A 24 -0.28 -9.53 -8.95
N GLY A 25 0.28 -9.11 -10.08
CA GLY A 25 -0.49 -8.63 -11.24
C GLY A 25 -1.16 -7.27 -11.04
N LEU A 26 -0.77 -6.51 -10.01
CA LEU A 26 -1.32 -5.18 -9.71
C LEU A 26 -0.67 -4.08 -10.55
N ILE A 27 0.59 -4.28 -10.94
CA ILE A 27 1.33 -3.36 -11.81
C ILE A 27 2.00 -4.13 -12.95
N ASP A 28 2.18 -3.43 -14.06
CA ASP A 28 2.96 -3.90 -15.20
C ASP A 28 4.21 -3.03 -15.36
N GLY A 29 5.25 -3.59 -15.97
CA GLY A 29 6.56 -2.96 -16.12
C GLY A 29 7.05 -3.03 -17.55
N GLU A 30 7.24 -1.88 -18.18
CA GLU A 30 7.76 -1.75 -19.54
C GLU A 30 9.19 -1.20 -19.49
N ARG A 31 10.15 -1.96 -20.05
CA ARG A 31 11.54 -1.52 -20.13
C ARG A 31 11.73 -0.64 -21.36
N ARG A 32 12.08 0.64 -21.16
CA ARG A 32 12.36 1.62 -22.22
C ARG A 32 13.82 2.06 -22.11
N GLY A 33 14.68 1.42 -22.89
CA GLY A 33 16.13 1.63 -22.86
C GLY A 33 16.73 1.25 -21.50
N THR A 34 17.30 2.24 -20.82
CA THR A 34 17.98 2.08 -19.51
C THR A 34 17.00 2.01 -18.34
N TRP A 35 15.78 2.52 -18.50
CA TRP A 35 14.81 2.67 -17.41
C TRP A 35 13.64 1.69 -17.56
N VAL A 36 13.03 1.32 -16.43
CA VAL A 36 11.80 0.52 -16.39
C VAL A 36 10.68 1.41 -15.88
N TYR A 37 9.63 1.54 -16.69
CA TYR A 37 8.43 2.30 -16.36
C TYR A 37 7.39 1.34 -15.82
N TYR A 38 6.79 1.69 -14.68
CA TYR A 38 5.73 0.91 -14.08
C TYR A 38 4.39 1.61 -14.26
N ARG A 39 3.35 0.83 -14.57
CA ARG A 39 1.97 1.31 -14.69
C ARG A 39 1.04 0.41 -13.88
N ILE A 40 -0.05 0.97 -13.38
CA ILE A 40 -1.06 0.21 -12.65
C ILE A 40 -1.92 -0.58 -13.65
N VAL A 41 -2.20 -1.84 -13.33
CA VAL A 41 -3.17 -2.65 -14.06
C VAL A 41 -4.54 -2.42 -13.44
N GLY A 42 -5.29 -1.49 -14.01
CA GLY A 42 -6.57 -1.04 -13.46
C GLY A 42 -7.58 -2.16 -13.21
N GLU A 43 -7.63 -3.18 -14.07
CA GLU A 43 -8.55 -4.31 -13.92
C GLU A 43 -8.30 -5.10 -12.61
N THR A 44 -7.04 -5.48 -12.34
CA THR A 44 -6.69 -6.24 -11.13
C THR A 44 -6.88 -5.41 -9.87
N VAL A 45 -6.53 -4.12 -9.93
CA VAL A 45 -6.69 -3.20 -8.80
C VAL A 45 -8.17 -2.97 -8.49
N ASN A 46 -9.02 -2.84 -9.52
CA ASN A 46 -10.46 -2.69 -9.32
C ASN A 46 -11.09 -3.94 -8.70
N LYS A 47 -10.70 -5.14 -9.14
CA LYS A 47 -11.13 -6.41 -8.53
C LYS A 47 -10.72 -6.48 -7.05
N LEU A 48 -9.49 -6.09 -6.75
CA LEU A 48 -9.00 -6.02 -5.37
C LEU A 48 -9.80 -5.01 -4.54
N GLY A 49 -10.06 -3.82 -5.07
CA GLY A 49 -10.88 -2.79 -4.44
C GLY A 49 -12.29 -3.30 -4.10
N ALA A 50 -12.94 -4.03 -5.02
CA ALA A 50 -14.26 -4.61 -4.79
C ALA A 50 -14.28 -5.65 -3.64
N LEU A 51 -13.19 -6.38 -3.42
CA LEU A 51 -13.06 -7.30 -2.29
C LEU A 51 -12.89 -6.57 -0.95
N PHE A 52 -12.29 -5.37 -0.96
CA PHE A 52 -12.10 -4.55 0.24
C PHE A 52 -13.28 -3.61 0.52
N THR A 53 -14.18 -3.38 -0.45
CA THR A 53 -15.43 -2.61 -0.26
C THR A 53 -16.25 -3.09 0.94
N PRO A 54 -16.58 -4.38 1.11
CA PRO A 54 -17.36 -4.85 2.26
C PRO A 54 -16.63 -4.70 3.62
N LEU A 55 -15.30 -4.54 3.62
CA LEU A 55 -14.51 -4.30 4.84
C LEU A 55 -14.41 -2.80 5.18
N THR A 56 -14.66 -1.94 4.20
CA THR A 56 -14.68 -0.48 4.36
C THR A 56 -16.05 0.00 4.86
N GLU A 57 -17.07 -0.86 4.84
CA GLU A 57 -18.36 -0.66 5.49
C GLU A 57 -18.28 -0.82 7.03
N THR A 58 -17.10 -0.56 7.62
CA THR A 58 -17.02 -0.18 9.02
C THR A 58 -17.57 1.23 9.12
N GLN A 59 -18.88 1.32 9.29
CA GLN A 59 -19.62 2.44 9.89
C GLN A 59 -18.74 3.69 10.07
N LEU A 60 -18.56 4.46 9.00
CA LEU A 60 -18.24 5.88 9.13
C LEU A 60 -19.50 6.51 9.72
N THR A 61 -19.75 6.29 11.00
CA THR A 61 -20.65 7.13 11.76
C THR A 61 -20.06 8.53 11.60
N PRO A 62 -20.79 9.50 11.03
CA PRO A 62 -20.36 10.87 11.15
C PRO A 62 -20.25 11.11 12.65
N VAL A 63 -19.03 11.37 13.16
CA VAL A 63 -18.83 11.83 14.53
C VAL A 63 -19.36 13.26 14.60
N SER A 64 -20.68 13.38 14.53
CA SER A 64 -21.39 14.63 14.70
C SER A 64 -21.74 14.76 16.17
N ALA A 65 -20.80 15.27 16.96
CA ALA A 65 -21.09 16.01 18.17
C ALA A 65 -19.82 16.74 18.64
N TYR A 66 -19.37 17.75 17.88
CA TYR A 66 -18.82 18.92 18.56
C TYR A 66 -20.02 19.80 18.92
N GLY A 67 -20.45 19.69 20.17
CA GLY A 67 -21.42 20.57 20.80
C GLY A 67 -21.75 20.03 22.20
N PRO A 68 -22.00 20.87 23.22
CA PRO A 68 -21.81 22.33 23.34
C PRO A 68 -20.57 22.64 24.22
N THR A 69 -19.71 23.57 23.81
CA THR A 69 -18.72 24.13 24.76
C THR A 69 -19.33 25.37 25.40
N ASP A 70 -19.63 25.20 26.69
CA ASP A 70 -19.83 26.18 27.76
C ASP A 70 -21.14 26.99 27.81
N ALA A 71 -21.93 26.61 28.84
CA ALA A 71 -22.47 27.43 29.93
C ALA A 71 -22.67 28.95 29.73
#